data_AF-A0A6S6T7B7-F1
#
_entry.id   AF-A0A6S6T7B7-F1
#
_cell.length_a   1.000
_cell.length_b   1.000
_cell.length_c   1.000
_cell.angle_alpha   90.00
_cell.angle_beta   90.00
_cell.angle_gamma   90.00
#
_symmetry.space_group_name_H-M   'P 1'
#
loop_
_entity.id
_entity.type
_entity.pdbx_description
1 polymer ?
#
loop_
_entity_poly.entity_id
_entity_poly.type
_entity_poly.pdbx_seq_one_letter_code
_entity_poly.pdbx_strand_id
1 'polypeptide(L)'
;MKITVKSFKRMALGVAFALMSSTQVTMAEDAALFQLDEKSYLSTDLPLSVQQALYDAQLQFYKAKQALVDEALVTLAVEKQAEDSGKSVDEVALSLFKAEEATEEAINKFYEENKARINQPLDNIKGQVKQLLEQNAQVAKQAEFLEALKADSVFKLGFDMPVAPFAEIDISGYPFKGAENGKAVLIEFADYQCPHCKRAADVLTKVSEQFKDDLKIVFLDFPVNRSGVSRKIAEGAACAYKQDKYWEYHDLAFSDQRALNDAAVVGLAEKLKLDMDAFNKCIESDYPEEQVKRGQAEGQRLGVDSTPTLFLNGRRLHLHDLEKDLP
;
A
#
# COMPACT_ATOMS: atom_id res chain seq x y z
N MET A 1 -5.97 -4.48 -29.67
CA MET A 1 -6.84 -3.32 -29.38
C MET A 1 -6.42 -2.20 -30.31
N LYS A 2 -7.26 -1.74 -31.25
CA LYS A 2 -6.91 -0.69 -32.21
C LYS A 2 -6.74 0.63 -31.46
N ILE A 3 -5.52 1.12 -31.33
CA ILE A 3 -5.25 2.47 -30.85
C ILE A 3 -5.82 3.41 -31.91
N THR A 4 -6.96 4.02 -31.60
CA THR A 4 -7.62 4.97 -32.49
C THR A 4 -7.22 6.35 -32.00
N VAL A 5 -6.15 6.90 -32.56
CA VAL A 5 -5.79 8.30 -32.36
C VAL A 5 -6.90 9.12 -33.03
N LYS A 6 -7.84 9.64 -32.23
CA LYS A 6 -8.85 10.56 -32.73
C LYS A 6 -8.14 11.84 -33.17
N SER A 7 -8.14 12.11 -34.48
CA SER A 7 -7.65 13.38 -35.02
C SER A 7 -8.48 14.54 -34.46
N PHE A 8 -7.88 15.41 -33.66
CA PHE A 8 -8.48 16.67 -33.26
C PHE A 8 -8.23 17.71 -34.36
N LYS A 9 -9.24 17.99 -35.18
CA LYS A 9 -9.25 19.18 -36.05
C LYS A 9 -9.38 20.42 -35.18
N ARG A 10 -8.37 21.29 -35.18
CA ARG A 10 -8.43 22.64 -34.61
C ARG A 10 -9.41 23.48 -35.43
N MET A 11 -10.53 23.88 -34.83
CA MET A 11 -11.40 24.93 -35.34
C MET A 11 -11.11 26.19 -34.53
N ALA A 12 -10.49 27.18 -35.16
CA ALA A 12 -10.28 28.48 -34.57
C ALA A 12 -11.62 29.21 -34.46
N LEU A 13 -12.07 29.45 -33.23
CA LEU A 13 -13.16 30.37 -32.94
C LEU A 13 -12.63 31.44 -31.99
N GLY A 14 -12.55 32.68 -32.49
CA GLY A 14 -12.22 33.84 -31.68
C GLY A 14 -13.31 34.07 -30.63
N VAL A 15 -12.92 34.08 -29.36
CA VAL A 15 -13.79 34.45 -28.24
C VAL A 15 -13.11 35.57 -27.46
N ALA A 16 -13.89 36.62 -27.23
CA ALA A 16 -13.49 37.86 -26.60
C ALA A 16 -12.95 37.65 -25.18
N PHE A 17 -11.89 38.41 -24.87
CA PHE A 17 -11.27 38.49 -23.56
C PHE A 17 -12.23 39.15 -22.56
N ALA A 18 -12.90 38.35 -21.73
CA ALA A 18 -13.42 38.80 -20.45
C ALA A 18 -12.35 38.50 -19.40
N LEU A 19 -11.69 39.54 -18.90
CA LEU A 19 -10.79 39.47 -17.74
C LEU A 19 -11.62 39.14 -16.50
N MET A 20 -12.00 37.88 -16.33
CA MET A 20 -12.26 37.35 -15.01
C MET A 20 -10.90 37.15 -14.35
N SER A 21 -10.63 37.93 -13.31
CA SER A 21 -9.57 37.66 -12.36
C SER A 21 -9.77 36.24 -11.85
N SER A 22 -9.08 35.26 -12.46
CA SER A 22 -8.91 33.96 -11.87
C SER A 22 -8.01 34.17 -10.66
N THR A 23 -8.61 34.33 -9.48
CA THR A 23 -7.95 33.92 -8.26
C THR A 23 -7.61 32.46 -8.49
N GLN A 24 -6.38 32.19 -8.89
CA GLN A 24 -5.80 30.87 -8.75
C GLN A 24 -5.96 30.55 -7.27
N VAL A 25 -6.92 29.68 -6.95
CA VAL A 25 -6.96 29.04 -5.65
C VAL A 25 -5.71 28.18 -5.65
N THR A 26 -4.60 28.77 -5.24
CA THR A 26 -3.49 28.00 -4.70
C THR A 26 -4.12 27.18 -3.60
N MET A 27 -4.17 25.86 -3.80
CA MET A 27 -4.43 24.89 -2.74
C MET A 27 -3.27 25.01 -1.76
N ALA A 28 -3.26 26.11 -1.00
CA ALA A 28 -2.33 26.29 0.09
C ALA A 28 -2.73 25.24 1.13
N GLU A 29 -1.77 24.42 1.56
CA GLU A 29 -1.95 23.47 2.67
C GLU A 29 -2.53 24.15 3.92
N ASP A 30 -2.39 25.47 4.04
CA ASP A 30 -2.86 26.31 5.15
C ASP A 30 -4.22 26.97 4.93
N ALA A 31 -4.95 26.65 3.86
CA ALA A 31 -6.29 27.19 3.67
C ALA A 31 -7.30 26.54 4.64
N ALA A 32 -8.14 27.37 5.27
CA ALA A 32 -9.25 26.87 6.07
C ALA A 32 -10.17 25.97 5.24
N LEU A 33 -10.48 24.79 5.78
CA LEU A 33 -11.37 23.82 5.15
C LEU A 33 -12.82 24.27 5.22
N PHE A 34 -13.21 24.84 6.36
CA PHE A 34 -14.52 25.42 6.56
C PHE A 34 -14.47 26.44 7.71
N GLN A 35 -15.55 27.21 7.84
CA GLN A 35 -15.78 28.12 8.94
C GLN A 35 -17.08 27.70 9.66
N LEU A 36 -17.05 27.71 10.98
CA LEU A 36 -18.23 27.55 11.83
C LEU A 36 -18.25 28.72 12.81
N ASP A 37 -19.33 29.49 12.79
CA ASP A 37 -19.42 30.80 13.45
C ASP A 37 -18.25 31.73 13.05
N GLU A 38 -17.51 32.27 14.02
CA GLU A 38 -16.35 33.13 13.78
C GLU A 38 -15.02 32.34 13.73
N LYS A 39 -15.06 31.00 13.83
CA LYS A 39 -13.86 30.17 13.83
C LYS A 39 -13.65 29.47 12.49
N SER A 40 -12.48 29.70 11.90
CA SER A 40 -11.97 28.91 10.77
C SER A 40 -11.29 27.63 11.27
N TYR A 41 -11.49 26.53 10.55
CA TYR A 41 -10.91 25.23 10.87
C TYR A 41 -9.95 24.80 9.77
N LEU A 42 -8.69 24.59 10.14
CA LEU A 42 -7.68 23.96 9.30
C LEU A 42 -7.81 22.43 9.37
N SER A 43 -7.11 21.72 8.48
CA SER A 43 -7.00 20.26 8.57
C SER A 43 -6.48 19.81 9.93
N THR A 44 -5.46 20.50 10.45
CA THR A 44 -4.81 20.22 11.74
C THR A 44 -5.71 20.42 12.96
N ASP A 45 -6.82 21.15 12.83
CA ASP A 45 -7.81 21.33 13.89
C ASP A 45 -8.79 20.14 14.03
N LEU A 46 -8.76 19.20 13.08
CA LEU A 46 -9.70 18.07 13.03
C LEU A 46 -9.14 16.82 13.73
N PRO A 47 -9.98 15.86 14.14
CA PRO A 47 -9.49 14.57 14.66
C PRO A 47 -8.55 13.88 13.67
N LEU A 48 -7.54 13.16 14.17
CA LEU A 48 -6.53 12.49 13.32
C LEU A 48 -7.14 11.55 12.28
N SER A 49 -8.23 10.85 12.60
CA SER A 49 -8.95 10.03 11.62
C SER A 49 -9.49 10.84 10.43
N VAL A 50 -9.94 12.08 10.67
CA VAL A 50 -10.38 12.99 9.60
C VAL A 50 -9.19 13.56 8.85
N GLN A 51 -8.11 13.92 9.53
CA GLN A 51 -6.86 14.35 8.89
C GLN A 51 -6.33 13.26 7.94
N GLN A 52 -6.34 12.01 8.39
CA GLN A 52 -5.91 10.86 7.59
C GLN A 52 -6.81 10.66 6.39
N ALA A 53 -8.14 10.73 6.54
CA ALA A 53 -9.08 10.61 5.44
C ALA A 53 -8.92 11.74 4.39
N LEU A 54 -8.65 12.97 4.84
CA LEU A 54 -8.36 14.10 3.94
C LEU A 54 -7.07 13.86 3.16
N TYR A 55 -6.02 13.41 3.84
CA TYR A 55 -4.76 13.06 3.19
C TYR A 55 -4.93 11.91 2.19
N ASP A 56 -5.69 10.87 2.53
CA ASP A 56 -5.94 9.74 1.62
C ASP A 56 -6.66 10.21 0.35
N ALA A 57 -7.62 11.13 0.47
CA ALA A 57 -8.30 11.76 -0.67
C ALA A 57 -7.34 12.63 -1.50
N GLN A 58 -6.48 13.43 -0.86
CA GLN A 58 -5.46 14.23 -1.54
C GLN A 58 -4.45 13.35 -2.27
N LEU A 59 -4.04 12.23 -1.66
CA LEU A 59 -3.11 11.28 -2.26
C LEU A 59 -3.72 10.58 -3.47
N GLN A 60 -5.01 10.22 -3.42
CA GLN A 60 -5.72 9.69 -4.59
C GLN A 60 -5.79 10.73 -5.73
N PHE A 61 -6.12 11.98 -5.41
CA PHE A 61 -6.13 13.06 -6.39
C PHE A 61 -4.74 13.30 -6.99
N TYR A 62 -3.70 13.34 -6.16
CA TYR A 62 -2.30 13.46 -6.59
C TYR A 62 -1.91 12.32 -7.54
N LYS A 63 -2.18 11.06 -7.18
CA LYS A 63 -1.86 9.88 -8.00
C LYS A 63 -2.60 9.92 -9.34
N ALA A 64 -3.89 10.29 -9.34
CA ALA A 64 -4.65 10.44 -10.57
C ALA A 64 -4.09 11.54 -11.48
N LYS A 65 -3.73 12.69 -10.89
CA LYS A 65 -3.10 13.81 -11.61
C LYS A 65 -1.73 13.42 -12.17
N GLN A 66 -0.92 12.69 -11.40
CA GLN A 66 0.37 12.19 -11.83
C GLN A 66 0.25 11.22 -13.01
N ALA A 67 -0.69 10.25 -12.94
CA ALA A 67 -0.92 9.32 -14.04
C ALA A 67 -1.30 10.02 -15.37
N LEU A 68 -2.10 11.09 -15.30
CA LEU A 68 -2.45 11.90 -16.47
C LEU A 68 -1.25 12.66 -17.04
N VAL A 69 -0.38 13.18 -16.16
CA VAL A 69 0.88 13.84 -16.59
C VAL A 69 1.82 12.83 -17.22
N ASP A 70 1.93 11.63 -16.66
CA ASP A 70 2.78 10.56 -17.17
C ASP A 70 2.35 10.14 -18.59
N GLU A 71 1.05 9.95 -18.82
CA GLU A 71 0.49 9.66 -20.14
C GLU A 71 0.76 10.80 -21.14
N ALA A 72 0.55 12.05 -20.72
CA ALA A 72 0.82 13.21 -21.56
C ALA A 72 2.30 13.36 -21.88
N LEU A 73 3.18 13.09 -20.91
CA LEU A 73 4.63 13.18 -21.07
C LEU A 73 5.14 12.20 -22.13
N VAL A 74 4.69 10.94 -22.09
CA VAL A 74 5.04 9.95 -23.12
C VAL A 74 4.57 10.43 -24.50
N THR A 75 3.33 10.91 -24.60
CA THR A 75 2.75 11.37 -25.86
C THR A 75 3.54 12.54 -26.44
N LEU A 76 3.78 13.58 -25.65
CA LEU A 76 4.52 14.78 -26.06
C LEU A 76 5.97 14.45 -26.44
N ALA A 77 6.61 13.52 -25.75
CA ALA A 77 7.96 13.09 -26.07
C ALA A 77 8.03 12.35 -27.41
N VAL A 78 7.07 11.46 -27.70
CA VAL A 78 6.97 10.76 -28.99
C VAL A 78 6.68 11.75 -30.12
N GLU A 79 5.75 12.69 -29.93
CA GLU A 79 5.44 13.74 -30.90
C GLU A 79 6.67 14.59 -31.20
N LYS A 80 7.38 15.03 -30.16
CA LYS A 80 8.62 15.79 -30.30
C LYS A 80 9.68 15.01 -31.09
N GLN A 81 9.88 13.73 -30.78
CA GLN A 81 10.85 12.90 -31.50
C GLN A 81 10.43 12.65 -32.96
N ALA A 82 9.13 12.58 -33.25
CA ALA A 82 8.60 12.51 -34.61
C ALA A 82 8.90 13.80 -35.39
N GLU A 83 8.68 14.96 -34.78
CA GLU A 83 9.03 16.27 -35.35
C GLU A 83 10.54 16.38 -35.61
N ASP A 84 11.38 16.06 -34.62
CA ASP A 84 12.84 16.16 -34.71
C ASP A 84 13.45 15.19 -35.74
N SER A 85 12.79 14.04 -36.00
CA SER A 85 13.25 13.02 -36.95
C SER A 85 12.58 13.07 -38.33
N GLY A 86 11.54 13.88 -38.51
CA GLY A 86 10.73 13.94 -39.73
C GLY A 86 9.90 12.69 -40.03
N LYS A 87 9.74 11.78 -39.04
CA LYS A 87 8.93 10.55 -39.16
C LYS A 87 7.50 10.81 -38.67
N SER A 88 6.59 9.89 -38.98
CA SER A 88 5.26 9.91 -38.36
C SER A 88 5.31 9.48 -36.89
N VAL A 89 4.32 9.95 -36.09
CA VAL A 89 4.16 9.55 -34.69
C VAL A 89 4.04 8.03 -34.54
N ASP A 90 3.30 7.37 -35.44
CA ASP A 90 3.13 5.91 -35.42
C ASP A 90 4.45 5.18 -35.66
N GLU A 91 5.30 5.65 -36.58
CA GLU A 91 6.61 5.05 -36.82
C GLU A 91 7.54 5.20 -35.62
N VAL A 92 7.53 6.36 -34.96
CA VAL A 92 8.33 6.58 -33.74
C VAL A 92 7.80 5.71 -32.61
N ALA A 93 6.48 5.71 -32.36
CA ALA A 93 5.86 4.88 -31.33
C ALA A 93 6.13 3.38 -31.54
N LEU A 94 6.04 2.89 -32.79
CA LEU A 94 6.41 1.52 -33.13
C LEU A 94 7.90 1.25 -32.87
N SER A 95 8.78 2.20 -33.18
CA SER A 95 10.22 2.03 -32.93
C SER A 95 10.56 1.98 -31.43
N LEU A 96 9.86 2.76 -30.60
CA LEU A 96 10.09 2.84 -29.17
C LEU A 96 9.44 1.68 -28.40
N PHE A 97 8.20 1.34 -28.74
CA PHE A 97 7.36 0.51 -27.88
C PHE A 97 7.01 -0.86 -28.47
N LYS A 98 7.42 -1.18 -29.70
CA LYS A 98 7.21 -2.53 -30.22
C LYS A 98 7.94 -3.54 -29.33
N ALA A 99 7.17 -4.39 -28.66
CA ALA A 99 7.69 -5.52 -27.91
C ALA A 99 8.22 -6.60 -28.86
N GLU A 100 9.16 -7.39 -28.36
CA GLU A 100 9.53 -8.65 -29.02
C GLU A 100 8.36 -9.65 -28.91
N GLU A 101 8.25 -10.53 -29.89
CA GLU A 101 7.24 -11.59 -29.82
C GLU A 101 7.54 -12.53 -28.64
N ALA A 102 6.49 -12.94 -27.92
CA ALA A 102 6.67 -13.85 -26.80
C ALA A 102 7.18 -15.21 -27.30
N THR A 103 8.27 -15.68 -26.70
CA THR A 103 8.86 -16.99 -27.03
C THR A 103 7.99 -18.13 -26.52
N GLU A 104 8.08 -19.29 -27.18
CA GLU A 104 7.44 -20.53 -26.70
C GLU A 104 7.85 -20.87 -25.25
N GLU A 105 9.10 -20.61 -24.89
CA GLU A 105 9.60 -20.79 -23.53
C GLU A 105 8.89 -19.87 -22.53
N ALA A 106 8.74 -18.58 -22.85
CA ALA A 106 8.04 -17.63 -21.99
C ALA A 106 6.56 -17.99 -21.82
N ILE A 107 5.90 -18.43 -22.89
CA ILE A 107 4.51 -18.90 -22.87
C ILE A 107 4.37 -20.14 -21.97
N ASN A 108 5.25 -21.13 -22.15
CA ASN A 108 5.23 -22.35 -21.34
C ASN A 108 5.51 -22.04 -19.87
N LYS A 109 6.50 -21.19 -19.57
CA LYS A 109 6.81 -20.78 -18.21
C LYS A 109 5.62 -20.08 -17.54
N PHE A 110 5.03 -19.10 -18.21
CA PHE A 110 3.84 -18.42 -17.70
C PHE A 110 2.71 -19.41 -17.41
N TYR A 111 2.45 -20.34 -18.33
CA TYR A 111 1.42 -21.33 -18.15
C TYR A 111 1.69 -22.23 -16.94
N GLU A 112 2.91 -22.76 -16.79
CA GLU A 112 3.27 -23.64 -15.69
C GLU A 112 3.13 -22.95 -14.32
N GLU A 113 3.51 -21.67 -14.23
CA GLU A 113 3.36 -20.85 -13.01
C GLU A 113 1.89 -20.55 -12.67
N ASN A 114 0.99 -20.55 -13.68
CA ASN A 114 -0.39 -20.10 -13.52
C ASN A 114 -1.45 -21.20 -13.74
N LYS A 115 -1.06 -22.42 -14.13
CA LYS A 115 -1.99 -23.49 -14.55
C LYS A 115 -3.06 -23.85 -13.51
N ALA A 116 -2.72 -23.75 -12.22
CA ALA A 116 -3.65 -23.99 -11.11
C ALA A 116 -4.83 -22.99 -11.09
N ARG A 117 -4.62 -21.75 -11.58
CA ARG A 117 -5.66 -20.72 -11.70
C ARG A 117 -6.36 -20.75 -13.05
N ILE A 118 -5.62 -21.05 -14.12
CA ILE A 118 -6.13 -21.03 -15.50
C ILE A 118 -7.17 -22.14 -15.73
N ASN A 119 -6.93 -23.33 -15.18
CA ASN A 119 -7.83 -24.50 -15.27
C ASN A 119 -8.28 -24.85 -16.72
N GLN A 120 -7.42 -24.61 -17.70
CA GLN A 120 -7.63 -24.93 -19.12
C GLN A 120 -6.31 -25.39 -19.73
N PRO A 121 -6.33 -26.34 -20.69
CA PRO A 121 -5.12 -26.74 -21.42
C PRO A 121 -4.45 -25.55 -22.14
N LEU A 122 -3.11 -25.53 -22.16
CA LEU A 122 -2.33 -24.47 -22.82
C LEU A 122 -2.77 -24.27 -24.27
N ASP A 123 -3.00 -25.34 -25.02
CA ASP A 123 -3.39 -25.26 -26.44
C ASP A 123 -4.63 -24.38 -26.68
N ASN A 124 -5.55 -24.32 -25.72
CA ASN A 124 -6.77 -23.52 -25.82
C ASN A 124 -6.54 -22.03 -25.56
N ILE A 125 -5.48 -21.68 -24.82
CA ILE A 125 -5.23 -20.32 -24.34
C ILE A 125 -3.89 -19.74 -24.82
N LYS A 126 -3.10 -20.51 -25.56
CA LYS A 126 -1.75 -20.15 -25.99
C LYS A 126 -1.68 -18.79 -26.66
N GLY A 127 -2.63 -18.49 -27.54
CA GLY A 127 -2.74 -17.18 -28.18
C GLY A 127 -3.03 -16.03 -27.21
N GLN A 128 -3.84 -16.27 -26.18
CA GLN A 128 -4.13 -15.27 -25.14
C GLN A 128 -2.92 -15.03 -24.25
N VAL A 129 -2.19 -16.09 -23.89
CA VAL A 129 -0.93 -15.99 -23.14
C VAL A 129 0.11 -15.21 -23.93
N LYS A 130 0.30 -15.55 -25.22
CA LYS A 130 1.20 -14.82 -26.12
C LYS A 130 0.86 -13.32 -26.13
N GLN A 131 -0.40 -12.99 -26.39
CA GLN A 131 -0.85 -11.60 -26.44
C GLN A 131 -0.65 -10.86 -25.10
N LEU A 132 -0.92 -11.52 -23.97
CA LEU A 132 -0.72 -10.93 -22.65
C LEU A 132 0.77 -10.64 -22.38
N LEU A 133 1.66 -11.58 -22.69
CA LEU A 133 3.10 -11.40 -22.52
C LEU A 133 3.63 -10.27 -23.40
N GLU A 134 3.21 -10.20 -24.65
CA GLU A 134 3.58 -9.12 -25.57
C GLU A 134 3.04 -7.76 -25.09
N GLN A 135 1.81 -7.72 -24.59
CA GLN A 135 1.24 -6.50 -24.01
C GLN A 135 2.02 -6.05 -22.77
N ASN A 136 2.37 -6.98 -21.88
CA ASN A 136 3.16 -6.67 -20.68
C ASN A 136 4.56 -6.17 -21.04
N ALA A 137 5.21 -6.78 -22.03
CA ALA A 137 6.51 -6.33 -22.53
C ALA A 137 6.44 -4.94 -23.17
N GLN A 138 5.35 -4.63 -23.88
CA GLN A 138 5.12 -3.28 -24.42
C GLN A 138 4.91 -2.25 -23.31
N VAL A 139 4.13 -2.59 -22.28
CA VAL A 139 3.94 -1.73 -21.09
C VAL A 139 5.27 -1.50 -20.37
N ALA A 140 6.11 -2.53 -20.23
CA ALA A 140 7.44 -2.40 -19.63
C ALA A 140 8.33 -1.42 -20.41
N LYS A 141 8.36 -1.49 -21.75
CA LYS A 141 9.09 -0.51 -22.57
C LYS A 141 8.57 0.91 -22.40
N GLN A 142 7.25 1.10 -22.29
CA GLN A 142 6.67 2.42 -22.02
C GLN A 142 7.05 2.94 -20.63
N ALA A 143 7.07 2.08 -19.62
CA ALA A 143 7.49 2.44 -18.27
C ALA A 143 8.98 2.83 -18.24
N GLU A 144 9.86 2.05 -18.89
CA GLU A 144 11.29 2.38 -19.02
C GLU A 144 11.51 3.73 -19.71
N PHE A 145 10.76 4.00 -20.78
CA PHE A 145 10.82 5.28 -21.48
C PHE A 145 10.33 6.43 -20.59
N LEU A 146 9.22 6.25 -19.87
CA LEU A 146 8.70 7.24 -18.93
C LEU A 146 9.71 7.54 -17.81
N GLU A 147 10.32 6.51 -17.22
CA GLU A 147 11.35 6.67 -16.20
C GLU A 147 12.56 7.44 -16.75
N ALA A 148 13.00 7.14 -17.98
CA ALA A 148 14.06 7.90 -18.63
C ALA A 148 13.69 9.38 -18.83
N LEU A 149 12.45 9.68 -19.23
CA LEU A 149 11.95 11.06 -19.35
C LEU A 149 11.89 11.79 -18.02
N LYS A 150 11.49 11.10 -16.95
CA LYS A 150 11.42 11.68 -15.59
C LYS A 150 12.79 11.87 -14.96
N ALA A 151 13.77 11.04 -15.31
CA ALA A 151 15.15 11.16 -14.86
C ALA A 151 15.90 12.33 -15.54
N ASP A 152 15.39 12.84 -16.66
CA ASP A 152 15.93 14.04 -17.28
C ASP A 152 15.73 15.25 -16.36
N SER A 153 16.80 15.99 -16.11
CA SER A 153 16.85 17.23 -15.33
C SER A 153 15.84 18.31 -15.74
N VAL A 154 15.28 18.20 -16.95
CA VAL A 154 14.27 19.13 -17.49
C VAL A 154 12.86 18.80 -16.98
N PHE A 155 12.55 17.54 -16.64
CA PHE A 155 11.24 17.19 -16.11
C PHE A 155 11.05 17.73 -14.69
N LYS A 156 9.98 18.51 -14.52
CA LYS A 156 9.57 19.02 -13.20
C LYS A 156 8.06 18.87 -13.08
N LEU A 157 7.64 18.18 -12.02
CA LEU A 157 6.23 18.08 -11.69
C LEU A 157 5.75 19.44 -11.14
N GLY A 158 4.67 19.96 -11.70
CA GLY A 158 4.11 21.26 -11.30
C GLY A 158 3.20 21.21 -10.07
N PHE A 159 3.31 20.18 -9.24
CA PHE A 159 2.54 19.99 -8.02
C PHE A 159 3.25 19.00 -7.10
N ASP A 160 3.05 19.18 -5.81
CA ASP A 160 3.76 18.43 -4.78
C ASP A 160 2.96 17.21 -4.31
N MET A 161 3.70 16.22 -3.82
CA MET A 161 3.10 15.08 -3.12
C MET A 161 2.52 15.58 -1.79
N PRO A 162 1.28 15.22 -1.44
CA PRO A 162 0.73 15.59 -0.14
C PRO A 162 1.54 14.95 0.99
N VAL A 163 1.61 15.63 2.13
CA VAL A 163 2.34 15.15 3.31
C VAL A 163 1.38 14.39 4.24
N ALA A 164 1.73 13.15 4.59
CA ALA A 164 0.94 12.35 5.53
C ALA A 164 0.88 13.04 6.91
N PRO A 165 -0.29 13.13 7.57
CA PRO A 165 -0.39 13.66 8.92
C PRO A 165 0.54 12.91 9.88
N PHE A 166 1.13 13.65 10.83
CA PHE A 166 1.90 13.04 11.91
C PHE A 166 0.96 12.68 13.06
N ALA A 167 1.12 11.47 13.57
CA ALA A 167 0.45 10.98 14.77
C ALA A 167 1.47 10.52 15.80
N GLU A 168 1.35 11.06 17.01
CA GLU A 168 1.97 10.47 18.18
C GLU A 168 1.18 9.21 18.57
N ILE A 169 1.88 8.08 18.69
CA ILE A 169 1.30 6.76 18.96
C ILE A 169 1.97 6.22 20.22
N ASP A 170 1.18 6.01 21.28
CA ASP A 170 1.69 5.45 22.53
C ASP A 170 1.93 3.94 22.38
N ILE A 171 3.20 3.58 22.22
CA ILE A 171 3.64 2.19 22.09
C ILE A 171 3.96 1.52 23.44
N SER A 172 3.72 2.20 24.57
CA SER A 172 4.10 1.70 25.90
C SER A 172 3.34 0.43 26.24
N GLY A 173 4.05 -0.65 26.58
CA GLY A 173 3.45 -1.93 26.94
C GLY A 173 2.96 -2.77 25.76
N TYR A 174 3.16 -2.33 24.51
CA TYR A 174 2.95 -3.17 23.34
C TYR A 174 4.17 -4.06 23.07
N PRO A 175 3.96 -5.26 22.51
CA PRO A 175 5.04 -6.14 22.10
C PRO A 175 5.84 -5.50 20.96
N PHE A 176 7.16 -5.62 21.04
CA PHE A 176 8.06 -5.12 19.99
C PHE A 176 9.16 -6.13 19.66
N LYS A 177 9.67 -6.07 18.42
CA LYS A 177 10.82 -6.82 17.91
C LYS A 177 11.89 -5.83 17.43
N GLY A 178 13.15 -6.25 17.45
CA GLY A 178 14.28 -5.42 17.04
C GLY A 178 14.83 -4.55 18.18
N ALA A 179 15.41 -3.41 17.84
CA ALA A 179 16.10 -2.55 18.77
C ALA A 179 15.12 -1.79 19.69
N GLU A 180 15.22 -1.98 21.00
CA GLU A 180 14.35 -1.30 22.00
C GLU A 180 14.38 0.24 21.85
N ASN A 181 15.57 0.78 21.52
CA ASN A 181 15.84 2.20 21.25
C ASN A 181 16.18 2.45 19.77
N GLY A 182 15.52 1.73 18.86
CA GLY A 182 15.71 1.91 17.42
C GLY A 182 15.49 3.36 16.98
N LYS A 183 16.29 3.82 16.00
CA LYS A 183 16.16 5.15 15.37
C LYS A 183 14.84 5.30 14.61
N ALA A 184 14.28 4.19 14.16
CA ALA A 184 12.99 4.13 13.50
C ALA A 184 12.03 3.21 14.27
N VAL A 185 10.78 3.63 14.38
CA VAL A 185 9.68 2.83 14.92
C VAL A 185 8.69 2.56 13.80
N LEU A 186 8.55 1.29 13.44
CA LEU A 186 7.54 0.80 12.52
C LEU A 186 6.42 0.15 13.33
N ILE A 187 5.20 0.58 13.09
CA ILE A 187 4.01 0.13 13.81
C ILE A 187 3.09 -0.55 12.81
N GLU A 188 2.65 -1.76 13.10
CA GLU A 188 1.68 -2.50 12.30
C GLU A 188 0.36 -2.68 13.05
N PHE A 189 -0.73 -2.26 12.42
CA PHE A 189 -2.09 -2.66 12.79
C PHE A 189 -2.50 -3.85 11.93
N ALA A 190 -2.74 -5.01 12.55
CA ALA A 190 -2.98 -6.24 11.81
C ALA A 190 -4.06 -7.14 12.43
N ASP A 191 -4.55 -8.06 11.59
CA ASP A 191 -5.57 -9.06 11.91
C ASP A 191 -5.03 -10.45 11.55
N TYR A 192 -5.02 -11.38 12.51
CA TYR A 192 -4.50 -12.74 12.33
C TYR A 192 -5.18 -13.55 11.22
N GLN A 193 -6.39 -13.19 10.80
CA GLN A 193 -7.10 -13.83 9.69
C GLN A 193 -6.99 -13.08 8.36
N CYS A 194 -6.31 -11.93 8.32
CA CYS A 194 -6.12 -11.17 7.09
C CYS A 194 -4.97 -11.79 6.24
N PRO A 195 -5.24 -12.22 4.99
CA PRO A 195 -4.18 -12.76 4.12
C PRO A 195 -3.09 -11.74 3.77
N HIS A 196 -3.43 -10.45 3.74
CA HIS A 196 -2.44 -9.39 3.50
C HIS A 196 -1.54 -9.18 4.73
N CYS A 197 -2.04 -9.37 5.95
CA CYS A 197 -1.22 -9.30 7.18
C CYS A 197 -0.23 -10.46 7.23
N LYS A 198 -0.62 -11.66 6.78
CA LYS A 198 0.35 -12.76 6.67
C LYS A 198 1.52 -12.42 5.74
N ARG A 199 1.23 -11.85 4.57
CA ARG A 199 2.29 -11.38 3.66
C ARG A 199 3.13 -10.28 4.31
N ALA A 200 2.51 -9.39 5.07
CA ALA A 200 3.25 -8.37 5.82
C ALA A 200 4.17 -8.97 6.87
N ALA A 201 3.73 -9.94 7.66
CA ALA A 201 4.58 -10.63 8.62
C ALA A 201 5.84 -11.24 7.95
N ASP A 202 5.70 -11.83 6.76
CA ASP A 202 6.81 -12.38 5.98
C ASP A 202 7.81 -11.29 5.53
N VAL A 203 7.31 -10.14 5.07
CA VAL A 203 8.14 -9.01 4.64
C VAL A 203 8.81 -8.34 5.84
N LEU A 204 8.05 -8.05 6.90
CA LEU A 204 8.51 -7.39 8.11
C LEU A 204 9.56 -8.21 8.85
N THR A 205 9.51 -9.53 8.76
CA THR A 205 10.59 -10.40 9.26
C THR A 205 11.92 -10.08 8.57
N LYS A 206 11.93 -9.98 7.24
CA LYS A 206 13.14 -9.64 6.47
C LYS A 206 13.63 -8.22 6.78
N VAL A 207 12.71 -7.26 6.85
CA VAL A 207 13.03 -5.86 7.21
C VAL A 207 13.61 -5.78 8.62
N SER A 208 13.05 -6.52 9.58
CA SER A 208 13.57 -6.60 10.95
C SER A 208 14.98 -7.16 11.01
N GLU A 209 15.32 -8.13 10.16
CA GLU A 209 16.67 -8.70 10.10
C GLU A 209 17.67 -7.72 9.48
N GLN A 210 17.27 -7.04 8.41
CA GLN A 210 18.09 -6.04 7.70
C GLN A 210 18.41 -4.83 8.58
N PHE A 211 17.46 -4.37 9.39
CA PHE A 211 17.60 -3.17 10.23
C PHE A 211 17.59 -3.48 11.73
N LYS A 212 18.03 -4.67 12.15
CA LYS A 212 17.91 -5.17 13.54
C LYS A 212 18.39 -4.22 14.63
N ASP A 213 19.41 -3.41 14.35
CA ASP A 213 20.06 -2.51 15.32
C ASP A 213 19.44 -1.09 15.30
N ASP A 214 18.64 -0.77 14.29
CA ASP A 214 18.09 0.57 14.05
C ASP A 214 16.56 0.62 14.06
N LEU A 215 15.88 -0.52 13.93
CA LEU A 215 14.42 -0.60 13.77
C LEU A 215 13.76 -1.28 14.98
N LYS A 216 12.74 -0.62 15.50
CA LYS A 216 11.77 -1.19 16.44
C LYS A 216 10.47 -1.47 15.70
N ILE A 217 10.04 -2.72 15.66
CA ILE A 217 8.74 -3.09 15.09
C ILE A 217 7.77 -3.32 16.23
N VAL A 218 6.64 -2.63 16.23
CA VAL A 218 5.58 -2.75 17.24
C VAL A 218 4.33 -3.29 16.56
N PHE A 219 3.72 -4.32 17.15
CA PHE A 219 2.49 -4.92 16.64
C PHE A 219 1.29 -4.49 17.48
N LEU A 220 0.24 -4.00 16.84
CA LEU A 220 -1.04 -3.67 17.47
C LEU A 220 -2.13 -4.54 16.86
N ASP A 221 -2.74 -5.34 17.73
CA ASP A 221 -3.89 -6.15 17.39
C ASP A 221 -5.07 -5.26 16.95
N PHE A 222 -5.48 -5.42 15.69
CA PHE A 222 -6.62 -4.72 15.09
C PHE A 222 -7.57 -5.73 14.42
N PRO A 223 -8.21 -6.64 15.18
CA PRO A 223 -9.10 -7.63 14.62
C PRO A 223 -10.35 -6.95 14.05
N VAL A 224 -10.47 -6.94 12.72
CA VAL A 224 -11.59 -6.36 11.96
C VAL A 224 -12.51 -7.43 11.40
N ASN A 225 -12.08 -8.70 11.39
CA ASN A 225 -12.88 -9.82 10.93
C ASN A 225 -14.09 -10.10 11.86
N ARG A 226 -15.26 -10.33 11.24
CA ARG A 226 -16.53 -10.64 11.93
C ARG A 226 -16.58 -12.02 12.58
N SER A 227 -15.66 -12.94 12.26
CA SER A 227 -15.63 -14.30 12.80
C SER A 227 -15.41 -14.34 14.32
N GLY A 228 -14.79 -13.31 14.89
CA GLY A 228 -14.33 -13.27 16.29
C GLY A 228 -13.08 -14.11 16.57
N VAL A 229 -12.65 -15.00 15.66
CA VAL A 229 -11.48 -15.86 15.85
C VAL A 229 -10.20 -15.03 15.97
N SER A 230 -10.00 -14.06 15.08
CA SER A 230 -8.81 -13.19 15.13
C SER A 230 -8.66 -12.46 16.46
N ARG A 231 -9.78 -11.97 17.02
CA ARG A 231 -9.82 -11.37 18.36
C ARG A 231 -9.36 -12.36 19.43
N LYS A 232 -9.88 -13.58 19.42
CA LYS A 232 -9.49 -14.60 20.40
C LYS A 232 -8.02 -15.01 20.28
N ILE A 233 -7.48 -15.04 19.06
CA ILE A 233 -6.04 -15.28 18.84
C ILE A 233 -5.21 -14.11 19.39
N ALA A 234 -5.63 -12.86 19.18
CA ALA A 234 -4.99 -11.68 19.77
C ALA A 234 -5.04 -11.69 21.31
N GLU A 235 -6.17 -12.09 21.90
CA GLU A 235 -6.31 -12.30 23.35
C GLU A 235 -5.32 -13.37 23.85
N GLY A 236 -5.18 -14.48 23.11
CA GLY A 236 -4.16 -15.51 23.36
C GLY A 236 -2.74 -14.98 23.27
N ALA A 237 -2.43 -14.17 22.25
CA ALA A 237 -1.14 -13.54 22.09
C ALA A 237 -0.81 -12.60 23.27
N ALA A 238 -1.78 -11.80 23.72
CA ALA A 238 -1.63 -10.95 24.91
C ALA A 238 -1.31 -11.79 26.17
N CYS A 239 -1.88 -12.98 26.32
CA CYS A 239 -1.54 -13.89 27.41
C CYS A 239 -0.16 -14.56 27.24
N ALA A 240 0.26 -14.85 26.01
CA ALA A 240 1.62 -15.29 25.73
C ALA A 240 2.67 -14.19 26.01
N TYR A 241 2.31 -12.91 25.84
CA TYR A 241 3.17 -11.77 26.21
C TYR A 241 3.53 -11.76 27.69
N LYS A 242 2.60 -12.12 28.59
CA LYS A 242 2.89 -12.25 30.04
C LYS A 242 3.93 -13.33 30.37
N GLN A 243 4.24 -14.20 29.41
CA GLN A 243 5.22 -15.27 29.54
C GLN A 243 6.41 -15.08 28.59
N ASP A 244 6.64 -13.85 28.09
CA ASP A 244 7.73 -13.50 27.17
C ASP A 244 7.71 -14.29 25.85
N LYS A 245 6.52 -14.70 25.39
CA LYS A 245 6.30 -15.54 24.20
C LYS A 245 5.34 -14.96 23.16
N TYR A 246 5.17 -13.63 23.16
CA TYR A 246 4.26 -12.98 22.21
C TYR A 246 4.64 -13.25 20.75
N TRP A 247 5.91 -13.03 20.37
CA TRP A 247 6.34 -13.15 18.98
C TRP A 247 6.29 -14.59 18.49
N GLU A 248 6.65 -15.57 19.32
CA GLU A 248 6.51 -16.98 18.95
C GLU A 248 5.04 -17.39 18.77
N TYR A 249 4.14 -16.84 19.59
CA TYR A 249 2.70 -17.06 19.43
C TYR A 249 2.16 -16.40 18.15
N HIS A 250 2.53 -15.14 17.93
CA HIS A 250 2.23 -14.37 16.74
C HIS A 250 2.68 -15.08 15.46
N ASP A 251 3.95 -15.47 15.38
CA ASP A 251 4.55 -16.10 14.21
C ASP A 251 3.89 -17.47 13.92
N LEU A 252 3.61 -18.24 14.98
CA LEU A 252 2.93 -19.52 14.85
C LEU A 252 1.48 -19.33 14.36
N ALA A 253 0.77 -18.31 14.83
CA ALA A 253 -0.57 -17.99 14.37
C ALA A 253 -0.61 -17.61 12.88
N PHE A 254 0.34 -16.79 12.40
CA PHE A 254 0.42 -16.41 10.99
C PHE A 254 0.90 -17.53 10.06
N SER A 255 1.64 -18.52 10.58
CA SER A 255 2.18 -19.64 9.78
C SER A 255 1.08 -20.43 9.05
N ASP A 256 -0.07 -20.68 9.69
CA ASP A 256 -1.21 -21.37 9.08
C ASP A 256 -2.57 -20.77 9.49
N GLN A 257 -2.91 -19.64 8.87
CA GLN A 257 -4.18 -18.94 9.10
C GLN A 257 -5.43 -19.81 8.89
N ARG A 258 -5.35 -20.88 8.09
CA ARG A 258 -6.49 -21.78 7.84
C ARG A 258 -6.81 -22.67 9.03
N ALA A 259 -5.83 -22.90 9.90
CA ALA A 259 -5.99 -23.67 11.12
C ALA A 259 -6.56 -22.83 12.27
N LEU A 260 -6.68 -21.50 12.11
CA LEU A 260 -7.18 -20.61 13.16
C LEU A 260 -8.69 -20.80 13.38
N ASN A 261 -9.02 -21.20 14.60
CA ASN A 261 -10.37 -21.34 15.13
C ASN A 261 -10.30 -21.15 16.66
N ASP A 262 -11.43 -21.27 17.36
CA ASP A 262 -11.48 -21.10 18.81
C ASP A 262 -10.52 -22.02 19.58
N ALA A 263 -10.35 -23.28 19.16
CA ALA A 263 -9.43 -24.22 19.80
C ALA A 263 -7.96 -23.89 19.52
N ALA A 264 -7.67 -23.13 18.46
CA ALA A 264 -6.31 -22.71 18.15
C ALA A 264 -5.73 -21.79 19.23
N VAL A 265 -6.55 -21.04 19.97
CA VAL A 265 -6.08 -20.12 21.03
C VAL A 265 -5.20 -20.86 22.05
N VAL A 266 -5.75 -21.96 22.60
CA VAL A 266 -5.06 -22.82 23.57
C VAL A 266 -4.04 -23.71 22.87
N GLY A 267 -4.38 -24.27 21.70
CA GLY A 267 -3.48 -25.18 20.97
C GLY A 267 -2.17 -24.53 20.53
N LEU A 268 -2.15 -23.22 20.25
CA LEU A 268 -0.92 -22.46 19.98
C LEU A 268 -0.04 -22.36 21.24
N ALA A 269 -0.64 -22.05 22.39
CA ALA A 269 0.06 -21.97 23.67
C ALA A 269 0.68 -23.32 24.09
N GLU A 270 -0.06 -24.42 23.90
CA GLU A 270 0.43 -25.78 24.17
C GLU A 270 1.63 -26.15 23.28
N LYS A 271 1.56 -25.82 21.99
CA LYS A 271 2.68 -26.05 21.04
C LYS A 271 3.94 -25.30 21.47
N LEU A 272 3.78 -24.10 22.04
CA LEU A 272 4.88 -23.30 22.57
C LEU A 272 5.32 -23.72 23.98
N LYS A 273 4.65 -24.69 24.59
CA LYS A 273 4.92 -25.18 25.95
C LYS A 273 4.86 -24.07 26.99
N LEU A 274 3.88 -23.17 26.87
CA LEU A 274 3.60 -22.18 27.89
C LEU A 274 3.16 -22.83 29.20
N ASP A 275 3.25 -22.09 30.31
CA ASP A 275 2.56 -22.46 31.54
C ASP A 275 1.05 -22.32 31.29
N MET A 276 0.39 -23.47 31.14
CA MET A 276 -1.02 -23.53 30.78
C MET A 276 -1.93 -23.09 31.93
N ASP A 277 -1.51 -23.26 33.19
CA ASP A 277 -2.31 -22.78 34.33
C ASP A 277 -2.29 -21.25 34.38
N ALA A 278 -1.11 -20.64 34.14
CA ALA A 278 -0.99 -19.19 34.04
C ALA A 278 -1.70 -18.63 32.79
N PHE A 279 -1.60 -19.33 31.65
CA PHE A 279 -2.24 -18.93 30.40
C PHE A 279 -3.77 -18.96 30.52
N ASN A 280 -4.35 -20.04 31.04
CA ASN A 280 -5.80 -20.18 31.20
C ASN A 280 -6.35 -19.12 32.18
N LYS A 281 -5.66 -18.88 33.31
CA LYS A 281 -6.02 -17.80 34.23
C LYS A 281 -5.96 -16.41 33.58
N CYS A 282 -5.02 -16.19 32.66
CA CYS A 282 -4.95 -14.94 31.92
C CYS A 282 -6.13 -14.78 30.95
N ILE A 283 -6.46 -15.83 30.20
CA ILE A 283 -7.59 -15.83 29.26
C ILE A 283 -8.92 -15.58 29.95
N GLU A 284 -9.10 -16.09 31.18
CA GLU A 284 -10.31 -15.88 31.97
C GLU A 284 -10.38 -14.50 32.66
N SER A 285 -9.32 -13.69 32.57
CA SER A 285 -9.29 -12.33 33.14
C SER A 285 -9.70 -11.27 32.12
N ASP A 286 -9.89 -10.02 32.57
CA ASP A 286 -10.20 -8.89 31.67
C ASP A 286 -8.96 -8.41 30.87
N TYR A 287 -7.76 -8.78 31.30
CA TYR A 287 -6.49 -8.30 30.73
C TYR A 287 -6.37 -8.44 29.20
N PRO A 288 -6.56 -9.64 28.59
CA PRO A 288 -6.35 -9.79 27.16
C PRO A 288 -7.37 -9.00 26.34
N GLU A 289 -8.62 -8.94 26.79
CA GLU A 289 -9.65 -8.13 26.12
C GLU A 289 -9.30 -6.64 26.17
N GLU A 290 -8.82 -6.14 27.31
CA GLU A 290 -8.36 -4.76 27.46
C GLU A 290 -7.19 -4.43 26.52
N GLN A 291 -6.21 -5.33 26.36
CA GLN A 291 -5.09 -5.12 25.43
C GLN A 291 -5.57 -5.01 23.98
N VAL A 292 -6.45 -5.92 23.55
CA VAL A 292 -7.00 -5.88 22.19
C VAL A 292 -7.85 -4.63 21.98
N LYS A 293 -8.71 -4.27 22.94
CA LYS A 293 -9.52 -3.04 22.88
C LYS A 293 -8.65 -1.80 22.80
N ARG A 294 -7.52 -1.75 23.51
CA ARG A 294 -6.57 -0.63 23.46
C ARG A 294 -6.00 -0.47 22.05
N GLY A 295 -5.54 -1.57 21.43
CA GLY A 295 -5.04 -1.55 20.04
C GLY A 295 -6.11 -1.11 19.04
N GLN A 296 -7.34 -1.60 19.19
CA GLN A 296 -8.47 -1.19 18.35
C GLN A 296 -8.86 0.27 18.52
N ALA A 297 -8.91 0.78 19.76
CA ALA A 297 -9.22 2.17 20.02
C ALA A 297 -8.16 3.09 19.40
N GLU A 298 -6.88 2.70 19.49
CA GLU A 298 -5.79 3.46 18.88
C GLU A 298 -5.90 3.48 17.35
N GLY A 299 -6.13 2.33 16.71
CA GLY A 299 -6.35 2.28 15.26
C GLY A 299 -7.55 3.13 14.82
N GLN A 300 -8.66 3.10 15.58
CA GLN A 300 -9.83 3.94 15.29
C GLN A 300 -9.52 5.45 15.44
N ARG A 301 -8.77 5.84 16.47
CA ARG A 301 -8.32 7.23 16.68
C ARG A 301 -7.50 7.74 15.49
N LEU A 302 -6.68 6.87 14.91
CA LEU A 302 -5.81 7.16 13.76
C LEU A 302 -6.51 7.02 12.40
N GLY A 303 -7.77 6.56 12.36
CA GLY A 303 -8.49 6.33 11.11
C GLY A 303 -8.05 5.07 10.35
N VAL A 304 -7.50 4.07 11.04
CA VAL A 304 -7.21 2.76 10.47
C VAL A 304 -8.53 2.08 10.08
N ASP A 305 -8.68 1.81 8.79
CA ASP A 305 -9.88 1.25 8.16
C ASP A 305 -9.63 -0.12 7.51
N SER A 306 -8.38 -0.56 7.47
CA SER A 306 -7.93 -1.78 6.80
C SER A 306 -6.64 -2.31 7.42
N THR A 307 -6.42 -3.62 7.26
CA THR A 307 -5.24 -4.33 7.76
C THR A 307 -4.52 -5.05 6.61
N PRO A 308 -3.19 -5.03 6.53
CA PRO A 308 -2.29 -4.32 7.44
C PRO A 308 -2.33 -2.81 7.17
N THR A 309 -2.20 -2.00 8.23
CA THR A 309 -1.84 -0.58 8.10
C THR A 309 -0.55 -0.34 8.84
N LEU A 310 0.42 0.29 8.17
CA LEU A 310 1.75 0.55 8.71
C LEU A 310 1.94 2.04 9.00
N PHE A 311 2.62 2.35 10.11
CA PHE A 311 3.12 3.69 10.41
C PHE A 311 4.62 3.64 10.64
N LEU A 312 5.37 4.54 10.02
CA LEU A 312 6.79 4.73 10.27
C LEU A 312 7.00 6.10 10.93
N ASN A 313 7.57 6.11 12.13
CA ASN A 313 7.82 7.33 12.90
C ASN A 313 6.59 8.26 12.96
N GLY A 314 5.42 7.69 13.22
CA GLY A 314 4.15 8.42 13.36
C GLY A 314 3.46 8.81 12.05
N ARG A 315 3.98 8.42 10.87
CA ARG A 315 3.33 8.69 9.58
C ARG A 315 2.83 7.41 8.92
N ARG A 316 1.58 7.40 8.47
CA ARG A 316 0.99 6.25 7.76
C ARG A 316 1.72 6.01 6.45
N LEU A 317 2.10 4.77 6.18
CA LEU A 317 2.68 4.34 4.92
C LEU A 317 1.56 3.95 3.93
N HIS A 318 1.66 4.45 2.69
CA HIS A 318 0.77 4.11 1.59
C HIS A 318 1.52 3.33 0.52
N LEU A 319 1.79 2.07 0.83
CA LEU A 319 2.56 1.17 -0.01
C LEU A 319 1.68 0.60 -1.13
N HIS A 320 2.19 0.61 -2.35
CA HIS A 320 1.54 -0.02 -3.49
C HIS A 320 1.89 -1.50 -3.56
N ASP A 321 3.16 -1.83 -3.29
CA ASP A 321 3.70 -3.17 -3.29
C ASP A 321 4.61 -3.33 -2.06
N LEU A 322 4.09 -3.96 -1.02
CA LEU A 322 4.78 -4.12 0.26
C LEU A 322 6.16 -4.78 0.11
N GLU A 323 6.32 -5.69 -0.85
CA GLU A 323 7.58 -6.42 -1.07
C GLU A 323 8.64 -5.57 -1.78
N LYS A 324 8.24 -4.50 -2.48
CA LYS A 324 9.14 -3.59 -3.20
C LYS A 324 9.36 -2.27 -2.49
N ASP A 325 8.34 -1.77 -1.79
CA ASP A 325 8.34 -0.41 -1.27
C ASP A 325 8.96 -0.31 0.13
N LEU A 326 9.17 -1.44 0.83
CA LEU A 326 9.62 -1.47 2.23
C LEU A 326 11.07 -1.96 2.46
N PRO A 327 11.59 -3.00 1.76
CA PRO A 327 12.98 -3.45 1.93
C PRO A 327 14.05 -2.48 1.40
#